data_AF-A0A3S4LIF0-F1
#
_entry.id   AF-A0A3S4LIF0-F1
#
_cell.length_a   1.000
_cell.length_b   1.000
_cell.length_c   1.000
_cell.angle_alpha   90.00
_cell.angle_beta   90.00
_cell.angle_gamma   90.00
#
_symmetry.space_group_name_H-M   'P 1'
#
loop_
_entity.id
_entity.type
_entity.pdbx_description
1 polymer ?
#
loop_
_entity_poly.entity_id
_entity_poly.type
_entity_poly.pdbx_seq_one_letter_code
_entity_poly.pdbx_strand_id
1 'polypeptide(L)'
;MPTPLLITESLIDEINAVVHSYEIPSEFTLRKWERDARALTKKGRDEAADGYQLLGMIATVKCAPDDIEMYFKKALDLKPDSSIIAENLYTALCNILLMRKSYELMMELHRERVLGIEGISDTEFAHMLTLSGHVQTARNLLCNANDDEILKKTKKGGLTVGWVDKVIENLKKASLSENHLSLWVDCAVEAVREKVILLNIPPWQVRVEFEMVPEAGPIIKLLVPTNVEIVVDLNFTVADALGELDIPTVHNLPIISVMTNVN
;
A
#
# COMPACT_ATOMS: atom_id res chain seq x y z
N MET A 1 -32.39 10.08 -13.96
CA MET A 1 -30.92 10.23 -13.97
C MET A 1 -30.37 9.53 -12.73
N PRO A 2 -29.28 8.76 -12.80
CA PRO A 2 -28.68 8.16 -11.61
C PRO A 2 -28.23 9.25 -10.63
N THR A 3 -28.29 8.96 -9.33
CA THR A 3 -27.85 9.90 -8.29
C THR A 3 -26.32 10.00 -8.26
N PRO A 4 -25.73 11.10 -7.74
CA PRO A 4 -24.28 11.23 -7.63
C PRO A 4 -23.60 10.09 -6.86
N LEU A 5 -24.25 9.55 -5.83
CA LEU A 5 -23.77 8.41 -5.04
C LEU A 5 -23.65 7.14 -5.90
N LEU A 6 -24.68 6.81 -6.69
CA LEU A 6 -24.70 5.65 -7.59
C LEU A 6 -23.61 5.72 -8.68
N ILE A 7 -23.26 6.93 -9.13
CA ILE A 7 -22.18 7.13 -10.11
C ILE A 7 -20.81 6.89 -9.45
N THR A 8 -20.64 7.32 -8.21
CA THR A 8 -19.38 7.21 -7.47
C THR A 8 -19.07 5.77 -7.12
N GLU A 9 -20.04 5.04 -6.56
CA GLU A 9 -19.89 3.62 -6.20
C GLU A 9 -19.58 2.77 -7.44
N SER A 10 -20.33 2.97 -8.54
CA SER A 10 -20.08 2.26 -9.80
C SER A 10 -18.69 2.52 -10.38
N LEU A 11 -18.17 3.75 -10.27
CA LEU A 11 -16.87 4.09 -10.83
C LEU A 11 -15.72 3.56 -9.95
N ILE A 12 -15.89 3.56 -8.63
CA ILE A 12 -14.95 2.94 -7.69
C ILE A 12 -14.85 1.43 -7.99
N ASP A 13 -15.98 0.76 -8.17
CA ASP A 13 -16.02 -0.67 -8.51
C ASP A 13 -15.35 -0.96 -9.86
N GLU A 14 -15.58 -0.14 -10.88
CA GLU A 14 -14.91 -0.26 -12.19
C GLU A 14 -13.38 -0.12 -12.07
N ILE A 15 -12.90 0.87 -11.33
CA ILE A 15 -11.46 1.09 -11.15
C ILE A 15 -10.84 -0.05 -10.33
N ASN A 16 -11.48 -0.46 -9.23
CA ASN A 16 -11.01 -1.56 -8.40
C ASN A 16 -11.00 -2.88 -9.15
N ALA A 17 -12.00 -3.14 -10.00
CA ALA A 17 -12.03 -4.32 -10.86
C ALA A 17 -10.82 -4.37 -11.79
N VAL A 18 -10.44 -3.24 -12.39
CA VAL A 18 -9.24 -3.13 -13.24
C VAL A 18 -7.94 -3.38 -12.46
N VAL A 19 -7.81 -2.79 -11.26
CA VAL A 19 -6.65 -3.02 -10.40
C VAL A 19 -6.56 -4.49 -9.96
N HIS A 20 -7.70 -5.15 -9.74
CA HIS A 20 -7.75 -6.55 -9.34
C HIS A 20 -7.63 -7.55 -10.50
N SER A 21 -8.08 -7.20 -11.70
CA SER A 21 -7.96 -8.04 -12.91
C SER A 21 -6.59 -7.93 -13.56
N TYR A 22 -5.76 -6.97 -13.15
CA TYR A 22 -4.47 -6.65 -13.76
C TYR A 22 -4.60 -6.22 -15.23
N GLU A 23 -5.79 -5.83 -15.69
CA GLU A 23 -6.01 -5.42 -17.08
C GLU A 23 -5.65 -3.94 -17.27
N ILE A 24 -4.91 -3.61 -18.32
CA ILE A 24 -4.61 -2.21 -18.64
C ILE A 24 -5.86 -1.57 -19.28
N PRO A 25 -6.48 -0.56 -18.65
CA PRO A 25 -7.65 0.07 -19.24
C PRO A 25 -7.28 0.85 -20.50
N SER A 26 -8.17 0.84 -21.47
CA SER A 26 -7.98 1.60 -22.71
C SER A 26 -7.92 3.11 -22.43
N GLU A 27 -7.25 3.86 -23.30
CA GLU A 27 -7.22 5.32 -23.21
C GLU A 27 -8.63 5.93 -23.24
N PHE A 28 -9.54 5.33 -24.01
CA PHE A 28 -10.95 5.74 -24.06
C PHE A 28 -11.63 5.57 -22.69
N THR A 29 -11.40 4.42 -22.02
CA THR A 29 -11.90 4.14 -20.67
C THR A 29 -11.35 5.17 -19.67
N LEU A 30 -10.05 5.40 -19.68
CA LEU A 30 -9.41 6.39 -18.79
C LEU A 30 -9.99 7.80 -18.99
N ARG A 31 -10.13 8.25 -20.24
CA ARG A 31 -10.72 9.57 -20.55
C ARG A 31 -12.17 9.68 -20.09
N LYS A 32 -12.96 8.60 -20.23
CA LYS A 32 -14.35 8.54 -19.74
C LYS A 32 -14.37 8.70 -18.22
N TRP A 33 -13.59 7.91 -17.49
CA TRP A 33 -13.49 7.98 -16.03
C TRP A 33 -13.07 9.37 -15.55
N GLU A 34 -12.06 9.97 -16.17
CA GLU A 34 -11.61 11.32 -15.81
C GLU A 34 -12.69 12.38 -16.03
N ARG A 35 -13.41 12.30 -17.15
CA ARG A 35 -14.51 13.23 -17.43
C ARG A 35 -15.61 13.12 -16.37
N ASP A 36 -15.98 11.89 -16.01
CA ASP A 36 -17.06 11.62 -15.07
C ASP A 36 -16.66 12.05 -13.64
N ALA A 37 -15.41 11.77 -13.22
CA ALA A 37 -14.85 12.25 -11.95
C ALA A 37 -14.76 13.79 -11.90
N ARG A 38 -14.29 14.46 -12.98
CA ARG A 38 -14.26 15.93 -13.07
C ARG A 38 -15.65 16.57 -13.11
N ALA A 39 -16.69 15.82 -13.48
CA ALA A 39 -18.06 16.33 -13.38
C ALA A 39 -18.53 16.38 -11.92
N LEU A 40 -18.06 15.46 -11.07
CA LEU A 40 -18.33 15.46 -9.63
C LEU A 40 -17.62 16.61 -8.90
N THR A 41 -16.38 16.95 -9.29
CA THR A 41 -15.63 18.07 -8.68
C THR A 41 -16.28 19.45 -8.83
N LYS A 42 -17.28 19.58 -9.71
CA LYS A 42 -18.04 20.82 -9.96
C LYS A 42 -19.39 20.87 -9.23
N LYS A 43 -19.70 19.87 -8.39
CA LYS A 43 -20.96 19.76 -7.65
C LYS A 43 -20.81 20.30 -6.21
N GLY A 44 -21.57 19.75 -5.26
CA GLY A 44 -21.47 20.08 -3.85
C GLY A 44 -20.16 19.60 -3.23
N ARG A 45 -19.90 20.04 -1.99
CA ARG A 45 -18.67 19.72 -1.25
C ARG A 45 -18.42 18.21 -1.18
N ASP A 46 -19.47 17.44 -0.89
CA ASP A 46 -19.33 16.00 -0.70
C ASP A 46 -19.04 15.28 -2.00
N GLU A 47 -19.77 15.59 -3.07
CA GLU A 47 -19.50 15.03 -4.40
C GLU A 47 -18.15 15.49 -4.94
N ALA A 48 -17.70 16.70 -4.60
CA ALA A 48 -16.41 17.18 -5.04
C ALA A 48 -15.26 16.41 -4.37
N ALA A 49 -15.39 16.06 -3.09
CA ALA A 49 -14.45 15.18 -2.41
C ALA A 49 -14.39 13.80 -3.08
N ASP A 50 -15.54 13.23 -3.40
CA ASP A 50 -15.64 11.93 -4.09
C ASP A 50 -15.02 12.00 -5.49
N GLY A 51 -15.26 13.10 -6.23
CA GLY A 51 -14.66 13.35 -7.53
C GLY A 51 -13.13 13.46 -7.48
N TYR A 52 -12.58 14.10 -6.44
CA TYR A 52 -11.12 14.15 -6.24
C TYR A 52 -10.54 12.81 -5.81
N GLN A 53 -11.23 12.05 -4.95
CA GLN A 53 -10.82 10.67 -4.61
C GLN A 53 -10.72 9.81 -5.88
N LEU A 54 -11.73 9.87 -6.76
CA LEU A 54 -11.74 9.16 -8.03
C LEU A 54 -10.60 9.57 -8.95
N LEU A 55 -10.29 10.88 -9.04
CA LEU A 55 -9.14 11.36 -9.81
C LEU A 55 -7.80 10.84 -9.24
N GLY A 56 -7.69 10.74 -7.91
CA GLY A 56 -6.55 10.10 -7.24
C GLY A 56 -6.42 8.63 -7.63
N MET A 57 -7.51 7.86 -7.60
CA MET A 57 -7.51 6.45 -8.02
C MET A 57 -7.14 6.28 -9.51
N ILE A 58 -7.62 7.17 -10.39
CA ILE A 58 -7.25 7.17 -11.81
C ILE A 58 -5.77 7.50 -11.99
N ALA A 59 -5.23 8.46 -11.21
CA ALA A 59 -3.81 8.78 -11.22
C ALA A 59 -2.94 7.59 -10.79
N THR A 60 -3.42 6.73 -9.88
CA THR A 60 -2.80 5.45 -9.52
C THR A 60 -2.66 4.54 -10.72
N VAL A 61 -3.74 4.34 -11.48
CA VAL A 61 -3.74 3.53 -12.70
C VAL A 61 -2.79 4.10 -13.76
N LYS A 62 -2.70 5.43 -13.85
CA LYS A 62 -1.77 6.13 -14.74
C LYS A 62 -0.33 6.17 -14.22
N CYS A 63 -0.07 5.66 -13.02
CA CYS A 63 1.24 5.69 -12.36
C CYS A 63 1.81 7.13 -12.25
N ALA A 64 0.94 8.10 -11.93
CA ALA A 64 1.28 9.52 -11.83
C ALA A 64 1.36 9.95 -10.34
N PRO A 65 2.51 9.78 -9.66
CA PRO A 65 2.62 9.92 -8.20
C PRO A 65 2.28 11.32 -7.69
N ASP A 66 2.64 12.38 -8.43
CA ASP A 66 2.35 13.75 -8.04
C ASP A 66 0.85 14.06 -8.10
N ASP A 67 0.16 13.49 -9.09
CA ASP A 67 -1.28 13.64 -9.25
C ASP A 67 -2.06 12.86 -8.18
N ILE A 68 -1.59 11.67 -7.79
CA ILE A 68 -2.19 10.87 -6.70
C ILE A 68 -2.26 11.73 -5.43
N GLU A 69 -1.11 12.24 -4.98
CA GLU A 69 -1.03 13.02 -3.75
C GLU A 69 -1.87 14.29 -3.85
N MET A 70 -1.76 15.03 -4.96
CA MET A 70 -2.52 16.26 -5.16
C MET A 70 -4.04 16.01 -5.06
N TYR A 71 -4.56 15.00 -5.75
CA TYR A 71 -6.00 14.75 -5.78
C TYR A 71 -6.52 14.22 -4.46
N PHE A 72 -5.82 13.28 -3.81
CA PHE A 72 -6.24 12.78 -2.50
C PHE A 72 -6.15 13.86 -1.41
N LYS A 73 -5.11 14.72 -1.42
CA LYS A 73 -5.05 15.87 -0.49
C LYS A 73 -6.24 16.80 -0.69
N LYS A 74 -6.62 17.13 -1.93
CA LYS A 74 -7.84 17.91 -2.20
C LYS A 74 -9.12 17.23 -1.70
N ALA A 75 -9.19 15.90 -1.79
CA ALA A 75 -10.33 15.15 -1.26
C ALA A 75 -10.38 15.22 0.27
N LEU A 76 -9.24 15.07 0.95
CA LEU A 76 -9.11 15.21 2.41
C LEU A 76 -9.37 16.64 2.88
N ASP A 77 -8.93 17.67 2.15
CA ASP A 77 -9.25 19.07 2.47
C ASP A 77 -10.77 19.32 2.53
N LEU A 78 -11.53 18.61 1.68
CA LEU A 78 -12.99 18.69 1.65
C LEU A 78 -13.64 17.78 2.70
N LYS A 79 -13.09 16.59 2.96
CA LYS A 79 -13.56 15.62 3.96
C LYS A 79 -12.40 15.15 4.86
N PRO A 80 -11.96 15.97 5.84
CA PRO A 80 -10.74 15.70 6.61
C PRO A 80 -10.85 14.47 7.52
N ASP A 81 -12.06 14.15 7.98
CA ASP A 81 -12.33 12.98 8.82
C ASP A 81 -12.60 11.68 8.01
N SER A 82 -12.33 11.68 6.70
CA SER A 82 -12.61 10.51 5.87
C SER A 82 -11.48 9.47 5.95
N SER A 83 -11.65 8.49 6.84
CA SER A 83 -10.75 7.33 6.91
C SER A 83 -10.64 6.59 5.57
N ILE A 84 -11.73 6.54 4.80
CA ILE A 84 -11.78 5.88 3.48
C ILE A 84 -10.86 6.59 2.47
N ILE A 85 -10.88 7.93 2.42
CA ILE A 85 -10.01 8.68 1.51
C ILE A 85 -8.54 8.50 1.91
N ALA A 86 -8.24 8.53 3.21
CA ALA A 86 -6.88 8.29 3.71
C ALA A 86 -6.38 6.87 3.41
N GLU A 87 -7.21 5.85 3.63
CA GLU A 87 -6.90 4.45 3.30
C GLU A 87 -6.65 4.28 1.78
N ASN A 88 -7.46 4.92 0.95
CA ASN A 88 -7.30 4.87 -0.51
C ASN A 88 -6.02 5.57 -0.98
N LEU A 89 -5.63 6.70 -0.36
CA LEU A 89 -4.37 7.36 -0.64
C LEU A 89 -3.17 6.48 -0.31
N TYR A 90 -3.17 5.88 0.88
CA TYR A 90 -2.15 4.92 1.26
C TYR A 90 -2.08 3.76 0.27
N THR A 91 -3.22 3.13 0.00
CA THR A 91 -3.31 1.97 -0.91
C THR A 91 -2.83 2.35 -2.31
N ALA A 92 -3.18 3.54 -2.80
CA ALA A 92 -2.72 4.07 -4.07
C ALA A 92 -1.20 4.19 -4.14
N LEU A 93 -0.57 4.77 -3.12
CA LEU A 93 0.89 4.90 -3.05
C LEU A 93 1.58 3.54 -2.95
N CYS A 94 1.03 2.60 -2.17
CA CYS A 94 1.54 1.24 -2.09
C CYS A 94 1.43 0.50 -3.43
N ASN A 95 0.30 0.65 -4.13
CA ASN A 95 0.10 0.07 -5.46
C ASN A 95 1.11 0.58 -6.49
N ILE A 96 1.66 1.79 -6.31
CA ILE A 96 2.74 2.30 -7.17
C ILE A 96 4.13 2.19 -6.54
N LEU A 97 4.28 1.31 -5.56
CA LEU A 97 5.55 0.94 -4.92
C LEU A 97 6.23 2.12 -4.20
N LEU A 98 5.45 3.09 -3.72
CA LEU A 98 5.94 4.22 -2.92
C LEU A 98 5.66 4.02 -1.43
N MET A 99 6.10 2.87 -0.89
CA MET A 99 5.82 2.45 0.50
C MET A 99 6.35 3.44 1.55
N ARG A 100 7.58 3.96 1.38
CA ARG A 100 8.12 4.99 2.28
C ARG A 100 7.27 6.25 2.28
N LYS A 101 6.90 6.75 1.10
CA LYS A 101 6.07 7.96 0.97
C LYS A 101 4.67 7.74 1.56
N SER A 102 4.11 6.55 1.38
CA SER A 102 2.81 6.19 1.95
C SER A 102 2.88 6.15 3.48
N TYR A 103 3.96 5.60 4.05
CA TYR A 103 4.24 5.64 5.48
C TYR A 103 4.39 7.07 6.01
N GLU A 104 5.24 7.90 5.40
CA GLU A 104 5.50 9.28 5.82
C GLU A 104 4.22 10.13 5.85
N LEU A 105 3.41 10.03 4.80
CA LEU A 105 2.15 10.76 4.68
C LEU A 105 1.13 10.29 5.71
N MET A 106 1.09 9.01 6.01
CA MET A 106 0.13 8.46 6.96
C MET A 106 0.54 8.71 8.41
N MET A 107 1.85 8.79 8.68
CA MET A 107 2.37 9.33 9.94
C MET A 107 1.97 10.80 10.13
N GLU A 108 1.98 11.61 9.07
CA GLU A 108 1.51 13.00 9.11
C GLU A 108 0.01 13.06 9.43
N LEU A 109 -0.82 12.34 8.66
CA LEU A 109 -2.27 12.27 8.89
C LEU A 109 -2.63 11.71 10.28
N HIS A 110 -1.91 10.70 10.77
CA HIS A 110 -2.14 10.14 12.10
C HIS A 110 -1.74 11.13 13.21
N ARG A 111 -0.67 11.90 13.03
CA ARG A 111 -0.31 12.98 13.98
C ARG A 111 -1.38 14.07 14.02
N GLU A 112 -1.98 14.41 12.89
CA GLU A 112 -3.11 15.36 12.82
C GLU A 112 -4.37 14.78 13.49
N ARG A 113 -4.62 13.46 13.40
CA ARG A 113 -5.71 12.76 14.10
C ARG A 113 -5.60 12.85 15.63
N VAL A 114 -4.39 12.73 16.19
CA VAL A 114 -4.16 12.87 17.65
C VAL A 114 -4.59 14.25 18.18
N LEU A 115 -4.78 15.24 17.28
CA LEU A 115 -5.32 16.56 17.60
C LEU A 115 -6.87 16.67 17.50
N GLY A 116 -7.59 15.56 17.28
CA GLY A 116 -9.07 15.50 17.38
C GLY A 116 -9.84 15.37 16.07
N ILE A 117 -9.21 14.93 14.99
CA ILE A 117 -9.85 14.59 13.69
C ILE A 117 -9.95 13.06 13.64
N GLU A 118 -11.13 12.46 13.53
CA GLU A 118 -11.26 10.99 13.48
C GLU A 118 -10.72 10.45 12.15
N GLY A 119 -9.41 10.15 12.10
CA GLY A 119 -8.73 9.54 10.96
C GLY A 119 -8.62 8.00 11.00
N ILE A 120 -7.60 7.48 10.28
CA ILE A 120 -7.26 6.05 10.08
C ILE A 120 -7.25 5.28 11.40
N SER A 121 -7.88 4.09 11.45
CA SER A 121 -7.92 3.30 12.70
C SER A 121 -6.55 2.77 13.10
N ASP A 122 -6.35 2.57 14.40
CA ASP A 122 -5.06 2.13 14.96
C ASP A 122 -4.63 0.76 14.41
N THR A 123 -5.60 -0.10 14.08
CA THR A 123 -5.33 -1.40 13.45
C THR A 123 -4.85 -1.25 12.02
N GLU A 124 -5.48 -0.40 11.21
CA GLU A 124 -5.03 -0.12 9.84
C GLU A 124 -3.63 0.48 9.87
N PHE A 125 -3.40 1.47 10.73
CA PHE A 125 -2.09 2.10 10.85
C PHE A 125 -1.00 1.14 11.35
N ALA A 126 -1.31 0.25 12.30
CA ALA A 126 -0.39 -0.80 12.75
C ALA A 126 -0.01 -1.79 11.64
N HIS A 127 -0.96 -2.12 10.76
CA HIS A 127 -0.67 -2.98 9.62
C HIS A 127 0.37 -2.32 8.71
N MET A 128 0.22 -1.04 8.40
CA MET A 128 1.18 -0.34 7.54
C MET A 128 2.55 -0.17 8.18
N LEU A 129 2.58 0.13 9.48
CA LEU A 129 3.82 0.15 10.25
C LEU A 129 4.54 -1.19 10.14
N THR A 130 3.81 -2.29 10.26
CA THR A 130 4.37 -3.64 10.08
C THR A 130 4.92 -3.84 8.67
N LEU A 131 4.16 -3.46 7.63
CA LEU A 131 4.56 -3.59 6.23
C LEU A 131 5.82 -2.76 5.89
N SER A 132 6.02 -1.64 6.58
CA SER A 132 7.17 -0.75 6.40
C SER A 132 8.36 -1.11 7.30
N GLY A 133 8.27 -2.25 8.00
CA GLY A 133 9.32 -2.74 8.90
C GLY A 133 9.32 -2.10 10.29
N HIS A 134 8.37 -1.20 10.60
CA HIS A 134 8.21 -0.52 11.89
C HIS A 134 7.42 -1.35 12.92
N VAL A 135 7.89 -2.57 13.19
CA VAL A 135 7.17 -3.58 13.98
C VAL A 135 7.03 -3.24 15.47
N GLN A 136 7.97 -2.50 16.08
CA GLN A 136 7.86 -2.12 17.49
C GLN A 136 6.83 -0.99 17.65
N THR A 137 6.83 -0.06 16.69
CA THR A 137 5.84 1.02 16.64
C THR A 137 4.44 0.44 16.40
N ALA A 138 4.30 -0.50 15.46
CA ALA A 138 3.05 -1.23 15.21
C ALA A 138 2.54 -1.94 16.48
N ARG A 139 3.43 -2.65 17.20
CA ARG A 139 3.09 -3.33 18.44
C ARG A 139 2.54 -2.38 19.49
N ASN A 140 3.23 -1.25 19.71
CA ASN A 140 2.83 -0.28 20.73
C ASN A 140 1.44 0.29 20.43
N LEU A 141 1.16 0.56 19.16
CA LEU A 141 -0.15 1.01 18.70
C LEU A 141 -1.24 -0.04 18.94
N LEU A 142 -0.98 -1.30 18.59
CA LEU A 142 -1.93 -2.41 18.81
C LEU A 142 -2.20 -2.67 20.29
N CYS A 143 -1.19 -2.56 21.17
CA CYS A 143 -1.40 -2.73 22.62
C CYS A 143 -2.26 -1.62 23.24
N ASN A 144 -2.35 -0.46 22.60
CA ASN A 144 -3.15 0.67 23.06
C ASN A 144 -4.54 0.73 22.42
N ALA A 145 -4.73 0.03 21.30
CA ALA A 145 -6.02 -0.10 20.64
C ALA A 145 -6.95 -1.04 21.45
N ASN A 146 -8.24 -0.74 21.49
CA ASN A 146 -9.22 -1.57 22.20
C ASN A 146 -9.34 -2.94 21.50
N ASP A 147 -9.19 -4.04 22.24
CA ASP A 147 -9.14 -5.42 21.72
C ASP A 147 -10.34 -5.79 20.80
N ASP A 148 -11.51 -5.18 21.02
CA ASP A 148 -12.73 -5.40 20.23
C ASP A 148 -12.66 -4.90 18.78
N GLU A 149 -11.85 -3.87 18.48
CA GLU A 149 -11.66 -3.38 17.10
C GLU A 149 -10.72 -4.29 16.30
N ILE A 150 -9.66 -4.77 16.97
CA ILE A 150 -8.66 -5.70 16.40
C ILE A 150 -9.36 -7.00 15.98
N LEU A 151 -10.24 -7.55 16.82
CA LEU A 151 -10.94 -8.81 16.56
C LEU A 151 -12.01 -8.71 15.44
N LYS A 152 -12.58 -7.53 15.18
CA LYS A 152 -13.61 -7.36 14.14
C LYS A 152 -13.03 -7.08 12.75
N LYS A 153 -11.89 -6.37 12.65
CA LYS A 153 -11.29 -5.97 11.37
C LYS A 153 -10.23 -6.93 10.82
N THR A 154 -9.70 -7.85 11.63
CA THR A 154 -8.66 -8.84 11.24
C THR A 154 -9.11 -9.96 10.29
N LYS A 155 -10.36 -9.93 9.77
CA LYS A 155 -10.85 -10.91 8.78
C LYS A 155 -10.05 -10.92 7.46
N LYS A 156 -9.25 -9.88 7.16
CA LYS A 156 -8.20 -9.91 6.14
C LYS A 156 -6.84 -9.73 6.82
N GLY A 157 -6.16 -10.83 7.18
CA GLY A 157 -4.70 -10.80 7.39
C GLY A 157 -4.14 -11.18 8.76
N GLY A 158 -4.95 -11.48 9.79
CA GLY A 158 -4.43 -12.13 11.00
C GLY A 158 -3.35 -11.37 11.81
N LEU A 159 -3.23 -10.05 11.65
CA LEU A 159 -2.31 -9.22 12.42
C LEU A 159 -2.77 -9.16 13.89
N THR A 160 -1.98 -9.73 14.79
CA THR A 160 -2.24 -9.76 16.24
C THR A 160 -1.00 -9.33 17.01
N VAL A 161 -1.17 -8.82 18.23
CA VAL A 161 -0.05 -8.48 19.11
C VAL A 161 0.91 -9.66 19.26
N GLY A 162 0.39 -10.87 19.49
CA GLY A 162 1.20 -12.08 19.62
C GLY A 162 1.96 -12.46 18.36
N TRP A 163 1.45 -12.14 17.17
CA TRP A 163 2.20 -12.31 15.92
C TRP A 163 3.34 -11.28 15.82
N VAL A 164 3.09 -10.01 16.17
CA VAL A 164 4.13 -8.96 16.16
C VAL A 164 5.23 -9.24 17.19
N ASP A 165 4.87 -9.79 18.35
CA ASP A 165 5.82 -10.22 19.38
C ASP A 165 6.81 -11.27 18.85
N LYS A 166 6.34 -12.27 18.10
CA LYS A 166 7.20 -13.30 17.49
C LYS A 166 8.20 -12.69 16.51
N VAL A 167 7.74 -11.75 15.68
CA VAL A 167 8.61 -11.04 14.73
C VAL A 167 9.72 -10.30 15.48
N ILE A 168 9.38 -9.56 16.54
CA ILE A 168 10.36 -8.83 17.37
C ILE A 168 11.34 -9.80 18.04
N GLU A 169 10.87 -10.96 18.51
CA GLU A 169 11.73 -11.99 19.10
C GLU A 169 12.74 -12.53 18.07
N ASN A 170 12.33 -12.73 16.83
CA ASN A 170 13.22 -13.21 15.77
C ASN A 170 14.26 -12.17 15.37
N LEU A 171 13.86 -10.89 15.24
CA LEU A 171 14.82 -9.81 15.01
C LEU A 171 15.88 -9.79 16.11
N LYS A 172 15.47 -9.94 17.38
CA LYS A 172 16.41 -10.03 18.51
C LYS A 172 17.33 -11.24 18.40
N LYS A 173 16.82 -12.43 18.06
CA LYS A 173 17.65 -13.64 17.85
C LYS A 173 18.67 -13.44 16.72
N ALA A 174 18.29 -12.72 15.68
CA ALA A 174 19.15 -12.36 14.56
C ALA A 174 20.11 -11.18 14.84
N SER A 175 20.06 -10.57 16.03
CA SER A 175 20.77 -9.33 16.34
C SER A 175 20.45 -8.17 15.38
N LEU A 176 19.22 -8.16 14.84
CA LEU A 176 18.70 -7.13 13.96
C LEU A 176 17.81 -6.15 14.74
N SER A 177 17.76 -4.91 14.24
CA SER A 177 16.90 -3.86 14.77
C SER A 177 15.74 -3.60 13.81
N GLU A 178 14.70 -2.91 14.29
CA GLU A 178 13.61 -2.41 13.45
C GLU A 178 14.11 -1.53 12.31
N ASN A 179 15.17 -0.74 12.53
CA ASN A 179 15.77 0.10 11.50
C ASN A 179 16.41 -0.74 10.38
N HIS A 180 17.03 -1.88 10.71
CA HIS A 180 17.55 -2.79 9.69
C HIS A 180 16.40 -3.36 8.85
N LEU A 181 15.28 -3.74 9.50
CA LEU A 181 14.11 -4.26 8.81
C LEU A 181 13.47 -3.21 7.89
N SER A 182 13.26 -1.99 8.38
CA SER A 182 12.70 -0.89 7.59
C SER A 182 13.57 -0.54 6.40
N LEU A 183 14.89 -0.43 6.58
CA LEU A 183 15.84 -0.18 5.48
C LEU A 183 15.82 -1.30 4.45
N TRP A 184 15.73 -2.55 4.90
CA TRP A 184 15.65 -3.72 4.04
C TRP A 184 14.37 -3.69 3.18
N VAL A 185 13.23 -3.37 3.79
CA VAL A 185 11.95 -3.20 3.08
C VAL A 185 12.03 -2.09 2.03
N ASP A 186 12.51 -0.89 2.43
CA ASP A 186 12.63 0.27 1.54
C ASP A 186 13.49 -0.06 0.32
N CYS A 187 14.66 -0.69 0.54
CA CYS A 187 15.58 -1.05 -0.53
C CYS A 187 14.99 -2.08 -1.50
N ALA A 188 14.36 -3.14 -0.98
CA ALA A 188 13.75 -4.16 -1.82
C ALA A 188 12.60 -3.60 -2.67
N VAL A 189 11.72 -2.77 -2.09
CA VAL A 189 10.61 -2.15 -2.83
C VAL A 189 11.11 -1.20 -3.90
N GLU A 190 12.11 -0.38 -3.59
CA GLU A 190 12.66 0.57 -4.56
C GLU A 190 13.34 -0.17 -5.72
N ALA A 191 14.09 -1.23 -5.43
CA ALA A 191 14.69 -2.07 -6.47
C ALA A 191 13.63 -2.69 -7.40
N VAL A 192 12.53 -3.22 -6.84
CA VAL A 192 11.39 -3.70 -7.64
C VAL A 192 10.81 -2.57 -8.47
N ARG A 193 10.59 -1.40 -7.86
CA ARG A 193 9.99 -0.24 -8.50
C ARG A 193 10.79 0.24 -9.70
N GLU A 194 12.09 0.45 -9.53
CA GLU A 194 12.98 0.87 -10.61
C GLU A 194 12.95 -0.15 -11.75
N LYS A 195 12.99 -1.44 -11.42
CA LYS A 195 12.98 -2.51 -12.40
C LYS A 195 11.68 -2.61 -13.18
N VAL A 196 10.53 -2.53 -12.53
CA VAL A 196 9.23 -2.60 -13.24
C VAL A 196 9.02 -1.40 -14.15
N ILE A 197 9.51 -0.21 -13.74
CA ILE A 197 9.52 0.99 -14.59
C ILE A 197 10.39 0.76 -15.83
N LEU A 198 11.60 0.21 -15.66
CA LEU A 198 12.49 -0.11 -16.78
C LEU A 198 11.89 -1.14 -17.74
N LEU A 199 11.13 -2.11 -17.22
CA LEU A 199 10.43 -3.12 -18.00
C LEU A 199 9.11 -2.63 -18.61
N ASN A 200 8.75 -1.35 -18.40
CA ASN A 200 7.49 -0.76 -18.84
C ASN A 200 6.26 -1.54 -18.33
N ILE A 201 6.38 -2.11 -17.13
CA ILE A 201 5.29 -2.77 -16.42
C ILE A 201 4.68 -1.73 -15.46
N PRO A 202 3.40 -1.38 -15.60
CA PRO A 202 2.71 -0.55 -14.63
C PRO A 202 2.92 -1.09 -13.20
N PRO A 203 3.47 -0.30 -12.27
CA PRO A 203 3.71 -0.72 -10.89
C PRO A 203 2.51 -1.39 -10.19
N TRP A 204 1.29 -0.90 -10.42
CA TRP A 204 0.07 -1.47 -9.84
C TRP A 204 -0.29 -2.87 -10.36
N GLN A 205 0.35 -3.32 -11.45
CA GLN A 205 0.26 -4.70 -11.87
C GLN A 205 1.17 -5.62 -11.04
N VAL A 206 2.17 -5.10 -10.34
CA VAL A 206 3.02 -5.88 -9.45
C VAL A 206 2.49 -5.75 -8.03
N ARG A 207 1.96 -6.83 -7.48
CA ARG A 207 1.58 -6.84 -6.07
C ARG A 207 2.80 -7.23 -5.24
N VAL A 208 3.21 -6.31 -4.37
CA VAL A 208 4.16 -6.62 -3.30
C VAL A 208 3.36 -7.00 -2.07
N GLU A 209 3.36 -8.27 -1.73
CA GLU A 209 2.81 -8.76 -0.48
C GLU A 209 3.96 -8.96 0.50
N PHE A 210 3.88 -8.31 1.65
CA PHE A 210 4.79 -8.63 2.75
C PHE A 210 4.12 -9.67 3.63
N GLU A 211 4.81 -10.77 3.85
CA GLU A 211 4.42 -11.77 4.81
C GLU A 211 5.53 -11.87 5.86
N MET A 212 5.25 -11.60 7.13
CA MET A 212 6.21 -11.99 8.16
C MET A 212 5.93 -13.44 8.55
N VAL A 213 6.87 -14.31 8.24
CA VAL A 213 6.82 -15.72 8.63
C VAL A 213 7.56 -15.87 9.95
N PRO A 214 6.90 -16.33 11.03
CA PRO A 214 7.53 -16.45 12.35
C PRO A 214 8.79 -17.31 12.40
N GLU A 215 9.06 -18.15 11.41
CA GLU A 215 10.27 -18.97 11.36
C GLU A 215 11.29 -18.48 10.33
N ALA A 216 10.87 -17.67 9.36
CA ALA A 216 11.69 -17.22 8.23
C ALA A 216 11.89 -15.70 8.16
N GLY A 217 11.28 -14.94 9.07
CA GLY A 217 11.37 -13.48 9.11
C GLY A 217 10.47 -12.79 8.08
N PRO A 218 10.72 -11.51 7.77
CA PRO A 218 10.00 -10.79 6.71
C PRO A 218 10.20 -11.47 5.37
N ILE A 219 9.13 -11.70 4.62
CA ILE A 219 9.14 -12.17 3.24
C ILE A 219 8.49 -11.11 2.38
N ILE A 220 9.16 -10.75 1.30
CA ILE A 220 8.55 -10.00 0.20
C ILE A 220 8.14 -11.01 -0.86
N LYS A 221 6.84 -11.14 -1.08
CA LYS A 221 6.27 -11.85 -2.22
C LYS A 221 5.97 -10.83 -3.30
N LEU A 222 6.44 -11.12 -4.51
CA LEU A 222 6.05 -10.35 -5.68
C LEU A 222 5.06 -11.21 -6.46
N LEU A 223 3.84 -10.74 -6.64
CA LEU A 223 2.94 -11.31 -7.62
C LEU A 223 2.99 -10.45 -8.86
N VAL A 224 3.49 -11.06 -9.93
CA VAL A 224 3.70 -10.39 -11.21
C VAL A 224 2.82 -11.12 -12.23
N PRO A 225 1.93 -10.42 -12.97
CA PRO A 225 1.02 -11.03 -13.94
C PRO A 225 1.73 -11.38 -15.27
N THR A 226 3.04 -11.63 -15.23
CA THR A 226 3.89 -11.73 -16.42
C THR A 226 4.69 -13.03 -16.44
N ASN A 227 5.54 -13.21 -17.47
CA ASN A 227 6.36 -14.40 -17.69
C ASN A 227 7.39 -14.63 -16.56
N VAL A 228 7.68 -15.91 -16.27
CA VAL A 228 8.67 -16.40 -15.30
C VAL A 228 10.05 -15.73 -15.45
N GLU A 229 10.42 -15.28 -16.64
CA GLU A 229 11.68 -14.56 -16.87
C GLU A 229 11.74 -13.22 -16.11
N ILE A 230 10.66 -12.44 -16.12
CA ILE A 230 10.57 -11.15 -15.40
C ILE A 230 10.63 -11.40 -13.90
N VAL A 231 9.97 -12.46 -13.45
CA VAL A 231 9.98 -12.94 -12.07
C VAL A 231 11.41 -13.24 -11.61
N VAL A 232 12.17 -14.01 -12.39
CA VAL A 232 13.56 -14.35 -12.08
C VAL A 232 14.45 -13.10 -12.07
N ASP A 233 14.26 -12.20 -13.03
CA ASP A 233 15.05 -10.96 -13.13
C ASP A 233 14.76 -10.01 -11.95
N LEU A 234 13.51 -9.90 -11.52
CA LEU A 234 13.15 -9.14 -10.30
C LEU A 234 13.78 -9.76 -9.05
N ASN A 235 13.83 -11.09 -8.94
CA ASN A 235 14.49 -11.76 -7.83
C ASN A 235 15.97 -11.41 -7.73
N PHE A 236 16.70 -11.46 -8.85
CA PHE A 236 18.11 -11.08 -8.88
C PHE A 236 18.30 -9.59 -8.58
N THR A 237 17.45 -8.73 -9.14
CA THR A 237 17.50 -7.28 -8.87
C THR A 237 17.38 -6.97 -7.38
N VAL A 238 16.41 -7.60 -6.70
CA VAL A 238 16.23 -7.41 -5.26
C VAL A 238 17.38 -8.03 -4.47
N ALA A 239 17.85 -9.23 -4.83
CA ALA A 239 18.98 -9.87 -4.17
C ALA A 239 20.26 -9.03 -4.24
N ASP A 240 20.54 -8.44 -5.42
CA ASP A 240 21.68 -7.55 -5.63
C ASP A 240 21.55 -6.29 -4.78
N ALA A 241 20.40 -5.60 -4.82
CA ALA A 241 20.16 -4.40 -4.02
C ALA A 241 20.30 -4.65 -2.52
N LEU A 242 19.81 -5.79 -2.03
CA LEU A 242 19.93 -6.19 -0.64
C LEU A 242 21.36 -6.59 -0.26
N GLY A 243 22.12 -7.16 -1.19
CA GLY A 243 23.53 -7.52 -1.01
C GLY A 243 24.42 -6.30 -0.75
N GLU A 244 24.02 -5.12 -1.22
CA GLU A 244 24.73 -3.86 -0.98
C GLU A 244 24.54 -3.30 0.44
N LEU A 245 23.52 -3.75 1.18
CA LEU A 245 23.17 -3.12 2.46
C LEU A 245 24.12 -3.43 3.63
N ASP A 246 25.11 -4.31 3.47
CA ASP A 246 26.00 -4.80 4.55
C ASP A 246 25.24 -5.16 5.85
N ILE A 247 23.99 -5.57 5.71
CA ILE A 247 23.16 -6.06 6.82
C ILE A 247 23.57 -7.51 7.01
N PRO A 248 23.84 -7.97 8.26
CA PRO A 248 24.18 -9.36 8.53
C PRO A 248 23.18 -10.26 7.83
N THR A 249 23.65 -10.97 6.79
CA THR A 249 22.85 -11.96 6.08
C THR A 249 22.64 -13.09 7.07
N VAL A 250 21.54 -13.01 7.82
CA VAL A 250 21.02 -14.17 8.49
C VAL A 250 20.88 -15.20 7.37
N HIS A 251 21.45 -16.39 7.56
CA HIS A 251 21.32 -17.53 6.63
C HIS A 251 19.84 -17.97 6.39
N ASN A 252 18.86 -17.15 6.80
CA ASN A 252 17.42 -17.26 6.69
C ASN A 252 16.79 -15.85 6.56
N LEU A 253 17.18 -15.07 5.54
CA LEU A 253 16.45 -13.88 5.06
C LEU A 253 16.05 -14.13 3.58
N PRO A 254 14.98 -13.49 3.08
CA PRO A 254 13.80 -14.22 2.67
C PRO A 254 13.81 -14.84 1.29
N ILE A 255 12.99 -15.89 1.20
CA ILE A 255 12.49 -16.45 -0.05
C ILE A 255 11.65 -15.36 -0.71
N ILE A 256 12.17 -14.69 -1.74
CA ILE A 256 11.28 -13.98 -2.65
C ILE A 256 10.49 -15.06 -3.39
N SER A 257 9.31 -15.37 -2.86
CA SER A 257 8.38 -16.27 -3.52
C SER A 257 7.65 -15.43 -4.55
N VAL A 258 8.18 -15.44 -5.76
CA VAL A 258 7.52 -14.80 -6.87
C VAL A 258 6.59 -15.80 -7.49
N MET A 259 5.30 -15.56 -7.30
CA MET A 259 4.26 -16.42 -7.81
C MET A 259 3.71 -15.79 -9.09
N THR A 260 3.75 -16.54 -10.18
CA THR A 260 2.99 -16.17 -11.38
C THR A 260 1.53 -16.40 -11.06
N ASN A 261 0.71 -15.36 -11.22
CA ASN A 261 -0.73 -15.51 -11.21
C ASN A 261 -1.11 -16.17 -12.55
N VAL A 262 -1.08 -17.50 -12.59
CA VAL A 262 -1.58 -18.27 -13.74
C VAL A 262 -3.10 -18.30 -13.59
N ASN A 263 -3.78 -17.31 -14.18
CA ASN A 263 -5.20 -17.47 -14.51
C ASN A 263 -5.34 -18.40 -15.70
#